data_AF-A0A1I7A5N5-F1
#
_entry.id   AF-A0A1I7A5N5-F1
#
_cell.length_a   1.000
_cell.length_b   1.000
_cell.length_c   1.000
_cell.angle_alpha   90.00
_cell.angle_beta   90.00
_cell.angle_gamma   90.00
#
_symmetry.space_group_name_H-M   'P 1'
#
loop_
_entity.id
_entity.type
_entity.pdbx_description
1 polymer ?
#
loop_
_entity_poly.entity_id
_entity_poly.type
_entity_poly.pdbx_seq_one_letter_code
_entity_poly.pdbx_strand_id
1 'polypeptide(L)'
;MAEPPESPSEQNSGDKNSSRGDRSRQGAANARLVMIMAVIGALLVFTVAALLNWPSAENPPPGLAQKPTTTAPPPDFEAPAGTCLNWTQDDASDISEVPCSEPHLFEMTGTTEVWARFGPDAEFPSTEVFNEIKTKRCADVARQYLRNGLDPNGRFEVSAFLPSKRSWSDGDRTLHCALQQPGPVGQLYRFTGKVDSLDQSDIYDVGTCLGISGSAVSSPVECSKPHSVEMTGVADLSQKFEDGHPATEKQDEFLLTTCQEQLADYAGGKNVAEDKGLSLYWDNVSKESWQVGSRKVNCKVAATLDDGGFAPVTGSVTGEISISDQPAPEKTPQPGVPADGQR
;
A
#
# COMPACT_ATOMS: atom_id res chain seq x y z
N MET A 1 -36.10 92.96 -0.79
CA MET A 1 -35.32 93.86 0.09
C MET A 1 -33.84 93.62 -0.17
N ALA A 2 -33.02 94.65 0.06
CA ALA A 2 -31.57 94.61 0.27
C ALA A 2 -30.64 94.14 -0.89
N GLU A 3 -29.64 94.98 -1.07
CA GLU A 3 -28.54 95.08 -2.05
C GLU A 3 -27.34 94.10 -1.86
N PRO A 4 -26.28 94.16 -2.71
CA PRO A 4 -25.16 93.19 -2.82
C PRO A 4 -23.88 93.72 -2.08
N PRO A 5 -22.58 93.52 -2.47
CA PRO A 5 -21.87 92.67 -3.46
C PRO A 5 -20.64 91.91 -2.82
N GLU A 6 -19.47 91.55 -3.41
CA GLU A 6 -18.81 91.70 -4.73
C GLU A 6 -17.64 90.69 -4.97
N SER A 7 -17.28 90.42 -6.24
CA SER A 7 -15.93 90.20 -6.85
C SER A 7 -14.93 89.11 -6.32
N PRO A 8 -13.74 88.89 -6.96
CA PRO A 8 -13.61 88.27 -8.30
C PRO A 8 -12.47 87.19 -8.40
N SER A 9 -11.92 86.96 -9.61
CA SER A 9 -10.87 85.99 -10.05
C SER A 9 -11.38 84.52 -10.18
N GLU A 10 -11.28 83.85 -11.35
CA GLU A 10 -10.11 83.40 -12.15
C GLU A 10 -9.29 82.27 -11.46
N GLN A 11 -8.85 81.20 -12.14
CA GLN A 11 -8.56 81.06 -13.57
C GLN A 11 -8.59 79.60 -14.09
N ASN A 12 -8.58 79.46 -15.43
CA ASN A 12 -7.93 78.40 -16.23
C ASN A 12 -8.63 77.03 -16.52
N SER A 13 -9.21 76.95 -17.74
CA SER A 13 -9.09 75.90 -18.78
C SER A 13 -9.26 74.38 -18.51
N GLY A 14 -10.02 73.71 -19.38
CA GLY A 14 -9.92 72.25 -19.59
C GLY A 14 -11.14 71.58 -20.24
N ASP A 15 -11.29 71.62 -21.57
CA ASP A 15 -12.44 71.07 -22.28
C ASP A 15 -12.64 69.54 -22.13
N LYS A 16 -13.90 69.15 -21.87
CA LYS A 16 -14.49 67.81 -22.12
C LYS A 16 -15.98 68.05 -22.41
N ASN A 17 -16.68 67.43 -23.37
CA ASN A 17 -16.64 66.03 -23.76
C ASN A 17 -17.61 65.80 -24.95
N SER A 18 -17.25 65.00 -25.96
CA SER A 18 -18.22 64.14 -26.66
C SER A 18 -17.54 63.12 -27.57
N SER A 19 -17.71 61.84 -27.28
CA SER A 19 -17.99 60.80 -28.29
C SER A 19 -18.40 59.48 -27.63
N ARG A 20 -19.17 58.66 -28.37
CA ARG A 20 -19.50 57.29 -27.98
C ARG A 20 -18.39 56.34 -28.44
N GLY A 21 -18.15 55.27 -27.68
CA GLY A 21 -17.82 53.98 -28.30
C GLY A 21 -16.55 53.21 -27.90
N ASP A 22 -16.25 53.02 -26.60
CA ASP A 22 -15.39 51.89 -26.20
C ASP A 22 -15.78 51.24 -24.85
N ARG A 23 -16.79 50.37 -24.89
CA ARG A 23 -17.15 49.46 -23.78
C ARG A 23 -17.25 47.98 -24.16
N SER A 24 -16.97 47.64 -25.42
CA SER A 24 -17.06 46.26 -25.92
C SER A 24 -15.71 45.50 -25.84
N ARG A 25 -14.58 46.21 -25.96
CA ARG A 25 -13.25 45.57 -26.03
C ARG A 25 -12.71 45.05 -24.70
N GLN A 26 -12.95 45.77 -23.60
CA GLN A 26 -12.36 45.42 -22.28
C GLN A 26 -12.88 44.07 -21.74
N GLY A 27 -14.18 43.78 -21.89
CA GLY A 27 -14.74 42.48 -21.46
C GLY A 27 -14.13 41.30 -22.22
N ALA A 28 -13.98 41.42 -23.54
CA ALA A 28 -13.37 40.38 -24.37
C ALA A 28 -11.87 40.21 -24.12
N ALA A 29 -11.13 41.29 -23.82
CA ALA A 29 -9.72 41.22 -23.45
C ALA A 29 -9.53 40.50 -22.11
N ASN A 30 -10.31 40.88 -21.09
CA ASN A 30 -10.22 40.27 -19.76
C ASN A 30 -10.66 38.80 -19.78
N ALA A 31 -11.74 38.46 -20.50
CA ALA A 31 -12.18 37.07 -20.66
C ALA A 31 -11.12 36.21 -21.37
N ARG A 32 -10.44 36.76 -22.40
CA ARG A 32 -9.31 36.06 -23.05
C ARG A 32 -8.12 35.90 -22.12
N LEU A 33 -7.78 36.90 -21.31
CA LEU A 33 -6.71 36.80 -20.32
C LEU A 33 -7.01 35.72 -19.27
N VAL A 34 -8.24 35.69 -18.74
CA VAL A 34 -8.69 34.67 -17.78
C VAL A 34 -8.70 33.28 -18.42
N MET A 35 -9.17 33.12 -19.66
CA MET A 35 -9.11 31.83 -20.37
C MET A 35 -7.67 31.38 -20.64
N ILE A 36 -6.76 32.30 -20.99
CA ILE A 36 -5.34 31.98 -21.18
C ILE A 36 -4.70 31.57 -19.85
N MET A 37 -4.98 32.29 -18.75
CA MET A 37 -4.48 31.91 -17.41
C MET A 37 -5.10 30.59 -16.92
N ALA A 38 -6.37 30.31 -17.22
CA ALA A 38 -7.02 29.04 -16.89
C ALA A 38 -6.45 27.88 -17.71
N VAL A 39 -6.14 28.09 -18.99
CA VAL A 39 -5.48 27.08 -19.84
C VAL A 39 -4.02 26.87 -19.44
N ILE A 40 -3.28 27.93 -19.08
CA ILE A 40 -1.91 27.81 -18.56
C ILE A 40 -1.90 27.14 -17.18
N GLY A 41 -2.83 27.48 -16.29
CA GLY A 41 -3.01 26.83 -14.99
C GLY A 41 -3.39 25.35 -15.14
N ALA A 42 -4.35 25.04 -16.01
CA ALA A 42 -4.70 23.66 -16.33
C ALA A 42 -3.53 22.89 -16.96
N LEU A 43 -2.79 23.49 -17.89
CA LEU A 43 -1.58 22.87 -18.47
C LEU A 43 -0.49 22.66 -17.42
N LEU A 44 -0.25 23.60 -16.52
CA LEU A 44 0.72 23.45 -15.43
C LEU A 44 0.31 22.31 -14.50
N VAL A 45 -0.95 22.29 -14.03
CA VAL A 45 -1.51 21.19 -13.22
C VAL A 45 -1.42 19.85 -13.97
N PHE A 46 -1.73 19.81 -15.27
CA PHE A 46 -1.66 18.60 -16.08
C PHE A 46 -0.21 18.14 -16.32
N THR A 47 0.76 19.06 -16.44
CA THR A 47 2.19 18.69 -16.53
C THR A 47 2.76 18.25 -15.20
N VAL A 48 2.35 18.86 -14.07
CA VAL A 48 2.75 18.40 -12.73
C VAL A 48 2.13 17.03 -12.44
N ALA A 49 0.84 16.84 -12.73
CA ALA A 49 0.19 15.54 -12.64
C ALA A 49 0.84 14.50 -13.57
N ALA A 50 1.19 14.85 -14.81
CA ALA A 50 1.88 13.95 -15.74
C ALA A 50 3.35 13.68 -15.39
N LEU A 51 3.97 14.48 -14.51
CA LEU A 51 5.32 14.22 -13.95
C LEU A 51 5.26 13.40 -12.67
N LEU A 52 4.23 13.59 -11.83
CA LEU A 52 4.00 12.83 -10.59
C LEU A 52 3.36 11.46 -10.84
N ASN A 53 2.54 11.34 -11.89
CA ASN A 53 1.75 10.15 -12.22
C ASN A 53 2.22 9.47 -13.53
N TRP A 54 3.48 9.69 -13.92
CA TRP A 54 4.11 8.93 -15.00
C TRP A 54 4.47 7.53 -14.48
N PRO A 55 4.13 6.44 -15.19
CA PRO A 55 4.44 5.07 -14.77
C PRO A 55 5.92 4.73 -15.02
N SER A 56 6.83 5.41 -14.32
CA SER A 56 8.25 5.03 -14.24
C SER A 56 8.39 3.85 -13.30
N ALA A 57 8.77 2.68 -13.83
CA ALA A 57 9.03 1.45 -13.07
C ALA A 57 10.31 1.52 -12.17
N GLU A 58 10.74 2.72 -11.82
CA GLU A 58 12.00 3.04 -11.13
C GLU A 58 11.77 3.68 -9.76
N ASN A 59 10.54 4.16 -9.48
CA ASN A 59 10.12 4.67 -8.17
C ASN A 59 8.90 3.86 -7.68
N PRO A 60 9.09 2.74 -6.94
CA PRO A 60 7.99 2.16 -6.17
C PRO A 60 7.51 3.15 -5.09
N PRO A 61 6.27 3.02 -4.58
CA PRO A 61 5.85 3.78 -3.41
C PRO A 61 6.81 3.51 -2.23
N PRO A 62 7.12 4.52 -1.41
CA PRO A 62 8.20 4.44 -0.43
C PRO A 62 8.00 3.28 0.55
N GLY A 63 9.09 2.53 0.78
CA GLY A 63 9.13 1.42 1.74
C GLY A 63 8.81 0.02 1.18
N LEU A 64 8.29 -0.12 -0.04
CA LEU A 64 8.10 -1.45 -0.67
C LEU A 64 9.41 -1.99 -1.27
N ALA A 65 10.33 -2.37 -0.39
CA ALA A 65 11.43 -3.27 -0.75
C ALA A 65 10.88 -4.63 -1.21
N GLN A 66 11.67 -5.39 -2.00
CA GLN A 66 11.29 -6.74 -2.40
C GLN A 66 11.13 -7.62 -1.15
N LYS A 67 9.90 -8.03 -0.83
CA LYS A 67 9.58 -8.90 0.32
C LYS A 67 10.46 -10.16 0.27
N PRO A 68 11.36 -10.41 1.26
CA PRO A 68 12.30 -11.52 1.15
C PRO A 68 11.59 -12.86 1.33
N THR A 69 11.74 -13.76 0.35
CA THR A 69 10.99 -15.02 0.32
C THR A 69 11.63 -16.12 1.19
N THR A 70 10.77 -16.91 1.81
CA THR A 70 11.08 -17.81 2.94
C THR A 70 11.44 -19.22 2.47
N THR A 71 12.36 -19.91 3.15
CA THR A 71 12.82 -21.26 2.77
C THR A 71 13.00 -22.11 4.01
N ALA A 72 12.13 -23.11 4.18
CA ALA A 72 12.23 -24.13 5.22
C ALA A 72 12.50 -25.51 4.59
N PRO A 73 13.15 -26.44 5.32
CA PRO A 73 13.20 -27.85 4.91
C PRO A 73 11.79 -28.47 4.96
N PRO A 74 11.48 -29.48 4.12
CA PRO A 74 10.17 -30.12 4.15
C PRO A 74 9.96 -30.86 5.48
N PRO A 75 8.71 -30.95 5.96
CA PRO A 75 8.39 -31.78 7.13
C PRO A 75 8.71 -33.26 6.85
N ASP A 76 9.04 -34.01 7.90
CA ASP A 76 9.25 -35.48 7.86
C ASP A 76 7.95 -36.29 7.62
N PHE A 77 6.86 -35.64 7.22
CA PHE A 77 5.55 -36.22 6.95
C PHE A 77 4.93 -35.70 5.64
N GLU A 78 4.06 -36.50 5.02
CA GLU A 78 3.35 -36.10 3.81
C GLU A 78 2.32 -35.00 4.12
N ALA A 79 2.50 -33.81 3.53
CA ALA A 79 1.59 -32.68 3.64
C ALA A 79 0.89 -32.41 2.30
N PRO A 80 -0.24 -33.10 1.99
CA PRO A 80 -0.98 -32.94 0.74
C PRO A 80 -1.66 -31.57 0.59
N ALA A 81 -2.16 -31.27 -0.61
CA ALA A 81 -2.90 -30.03 -0.88
C ALA A 81 -4.11 -29.90 0.07
N GLY A 82 -4.17 -28.78 0.79
CA GLY A 82 -5.15 -28.49 1.82
C GLY A 82 -4.79 -28.88 3.25
N THR A 83 -3.63 -29.49 3.50
CA THR A 83 -3.04 -29.58 4.85
C THR A 83 -2.62 -28.18 5.32
N CYS A 84 -2.85 -27.86 6.60
CA CYS A 84 -2.48 -26.60 7.22
C CYS A 84 -1.37 -26.82 8.27
N LEU A 85 -0.33 -26.01 8.25
CA LEU A 85 0.91 -26.22 9.00
C LEU A 85 1.24 -25.05 9.93
N ASN A 86 1.69 -25.38 11.14
CA ASN A 86 2.10 -24.41 12.15
C ASN A 86 3.41 -24.86 12.84
N TRP A 87 4.15 -23.90 13.37
CA TRP A 87 5.39 -24.09 14.12
C TRP A 87 5.65 -22.88 15.03
N THR A 88 6.64 -22.96 15.92
CA THR A 88 7.03 -21.88 16.84
C THR A 88 8.50 -21.52 16.77
N GLN A 89 9.39 -22.43 16.36
CA GLN A 89 10.83 -22.17 16.28
C GLN A 89 11.22 -21.49 14.95
N ASP A 90 12.20 -20.59 14.99
CA ASP A 90 12.70 -19.86 13.80
C ASP A 90 13.18 -20.79 12.66
N ASP A 91 13.61 -22.01 12.97
CA ASP A 91 14.07 -23.03 12.02
C ASP A 91 12.98 -24.01 11.57
N ALA A 92 11.73 -23.83 12.04
CA ALA A 92 10.59 -24.71 11.86
C ALA A 92 10.79 -26.16 12.36
N SER A 93 11.72 -26.39 13.31
CA SER A 93 12.00 -27.73 13.85
C SER A 93 10.83 -28.38 14.62
N ASP A 94 9.82 -27.61 15.01
CA ASP A 94 8.58 -28.07 15.65
C ASP A 94 7.36 -28.08 14.70
N ILE A 95 7.60 -28.11 13.38
CA ILE A 95 6.52 -28.08 12.38
C ILE A 95 5.56 -29.27 12.49
N SER A 96 4.26 -28.97 12.49
CA SER A 96 3.18 -29.93 12.64
C SER A 96 1.95 -29.55 11.81
N GLU A 97 1.17 -30.56 11.42
CA GLU A 97 -0.18 -30.36 10.88
C GLU A 97 -1.14 -29.93 12.00
N VAL A 98 -1.95 -28.91 11.72
CA VAL A 98 -3.02 -28.43 12.58
C VAL A 98 -4.32 -28.28 11.76
N PRO A 99 -5.51 -28.36 12.40
CA PRO A 99 -6.75 -28.06 11.70
C PRO A 99 -6.73 -26.65 11.12
N CYS A 100 -7.14 -26.47 9.86
CA CYS A 100 -7.20 -25.13 9.23
C CYS A 100 -8.17 -24.15 9.94
N SER A 101 -9.00 -24.65 10.87
CA SER A 101 -9.83 -23.85 11.78
C SER A 101 -9.08 -23.27 12.99
N GLU A 102 -7.79 -23.57 13.13
CA GLU A 102 -6.89 -23.05 14.15
C GLU A 102 -5.82 -22.12 13.52
N PRO A 103 -5.14 -21.26 14.30
CA PRO A 103 -4.10 -20.37 13.78
C PRO A 103 -2.89 -21.13 13.21
N HIS A 104 -2.64 -20.97 11.92
CA HIS A 104 -1.57 -21.64 11.19
C HIS A 104 -0.80 -20.67 10.28
N LEU A 105 0.42 -21.06 9.88
CA LEU A 105 1.34 -20.21 9.13
C LEU A 105 1.27 -20.48 7.62
N PHE A 106 1.11 -21.76 7.22
CA PHE A 106 1.10 -22.22 5.83
C PHE A 106 -0.15 -23.05 5.53
N GLU A 107 -0.78 -22.86 4.37
CA GLU A 107 -1.70 -23.82 3.76
C GLU A 107 -1.07 -24.44 2.51
N MET A 108 -0.96 -25.78 2.46
CA MET A 108 -0.38 -26.50 1.33
C MET A 108 -1.28 -26.42 0.09
N THR A 109 -0.69 -26.18 -1.08
CA THR A 109 -1.42 -26.07 -2.37
C THR A 109 -1.16 -27.24 -3.31
N GLY A 110 -0.04 -27.96 -3.14
CA GLY A 110 0.33 -29.13 -3.95
C GLY A 110 1.85 -29.22 -4.17
N THR A 111 2.26 -29.99 -5.17
CA THR A 111 3.68 -30.14 -5.54
C THR A 111 3.94 -29.77 -7.00
N THR A 112 5.19 -29.48 -7.35
CA THR A 112 5.61 -29.22 -8.72
C THR A 112 7.08 -29.57 -8.96
N GLU A 113 7.35 -30.21 -10.10
CA GLU A 113 8.69 -30.69 -10.46
C GLU A 113 9.54 -29.64 -11.17
N VAL A 114 10.83 -29.56 -10.82
CA VAL A 114 11.81 -28.69 -11.50
C VAL A 114 12.77 -29.43 -12.45
N TRP A 115 12.56 -30.73 -12.69
CA TRP A 115 13.44 -31.58 -13.54
C TRP A 115 13.78 -30.97 -14.91
N ALA A 116 12.84 -30.26 -15.53
CA ALA A 116 13.01 -29.68 -16.87
C ALA A 116 14.02 -28.51 -16.92
N ARG A 117 14.46 -27.99 -15.76
CA ARG A 117 15.58 -27.04 -15.61
C ARG A 117 16.81 -27.69 -14.95
N PHE A 118 16.62 -28.80 -14.24
CA PHE A 118 17.66 -29.47 -13.45
C PHE A 118 17.62 -30.99 -13.62
N GLY A 119 18.49 -31.51 -14.49
CA GLY A 119 18.68 -32.95 -14.68
C GLY A 119 19.21 -33.68 -13.43
N PRO A 120 19.45 -35.00 -13.52
CA PRO A 120 19.91 -35.81 -12.39
C PRO A 120 21.24 -35.30 -11.80
N ASP A 121 22.20 -34.94 -12.65
CA ASP A 121 23.53 -34.48 -12.25
C ASP A 121 23.61 -32.97 -11.93
N ALA A 122 22.48 -32.28 -11.78
CA ALA A 122 22.45 -30.85 -11.53
C ALA A 122 22.93 -30.49 -10.11
N GLU A 123 23.83 -29.51 -9.99
CA GLU A 123 24.24 -28.94 -8.70
C GLU A 123 23.05 -28.32 -7.95
N PHE A 124 23.17 -28.23 -6.61
CA PHE A 124 22.14 -27.62 -5.76
C PHE A 124 22.05 -26.11 -6.02
N PRO A 125 20.90 -25.56 -6.46
CA PRO A 125 20.76 -24.16 -6.81
C PRO A 125 21.02 -23.18 -5.66
N SER A 126 21.32 -21.92 -6.00
CA SER A 126 21.40 -20.83 -5.02
C SER A 126 20.00 -20.40 -4.55
N THR A 127 19.95 -19.68 -3.43
CA THR A 127 18.71 -19.17 -2.83
C THR A 127 17.91 -18.29 -3.80
N GLU A 128 18.60 -17.49 -4.62
CA GLU A 128 18.01 -16.58 -5.60
C GLU A 128 17.34 -17.36 -6.73
N VAL A 129 18.01 -18.40 -7.23
CA VAL A 129 17.47 -19.30 -8.27
C VAL A 129 16.28 -20.09 -7.72
N PHE A 130 16.34 -20.56 -6.48
CA PHE A 130 15.19 -21.21 -5.84
C PHE A 130 14.03 -20.24 -5.63
N ASN A 131 14.27 -18.98 -5.23
CA ASN A 131 13.21 -17.97 -5.10
C ASN A 131 12.55 -17.65 -6.45
N GLU A 132 13.33 -17.44 -7.52
CA GLU A 132 12.82 -17.25 -8.89
C GLU A 132 11.85 -18.38 -9.31
N ILE A 133 12.26 -19.63 -9.06
CA ILE A 133 11.52 -20.82 -9.50
C ILE A 133 10.32 -21.11 -8.60
N LYS A 134 10.45 -20.95 -7.28
CA LYS A 134 9.37 -21.05 -6.29
C LYS A 134 8.25 -20.06 -6.61
N THR A 135 8.58 -18.77 -6.73
CA THR A 135 7.61 -17.72 -7.04
C THR A 135 6.88 -18.00 -8.36
N LYS A 136 7.60 -18.46 -9.40
CA LYS A 136 6.97 -18.79 -10.69
C LYS A 136 6.11 -20.06 -10.63
N ARG A 137 6.66 -21.18 -10.15
CA ARG A 137 6.01 -22.50 -10.20
C ARG A 137 4.89 -22.64 -9.17
N CYS A 138 5.10 -22.16 -7.95
CA CYS A 138 4.05 -22.22 -6.94
C CYS A 138 2.93 -21.21 -7.19
N ALA A 139 3.17 -20.11 -7.92
CA ALA A 139 2.07 -19.29 -8.44
C ALA A 139 1.22 -20.01 -9.49
N ASP A 140 1.80 -20.91 -10.32
CA ASP A 140 1.01 -21.77 -11.21
C ASP A 140 0.18 -22.80 -10.42
N VAL A 141 0.73 -23.39 -9.34
CA VAL A 141 0.03 -24.34 -8.48
C VAL A 141 -1.08 -23.66 -7.66
N ALA A 142 -0.79 -22.55 -7.00
CA ALA A 142 -1.76 -21.82 -6.19
C ALA A 142 -2.95 -21.29 -7.02
N ARG A 143 -2.72 -20.85 -8.27
CA ARG A 143 -3.80 -20.47 -9.20
C ARG A 143 -4.65 -21.65 -9.71
N GLN A 144 -4.22 -22.89 -9.50
CA GLN A 144 -5.03 -24.10 -9.74
C GLN A 144 -5.74 -24.58 -8.48
N TYR A 145 -5.17 -24.29 -7.29
CA TYR A 145 -5.77 -24.62 -5.99
C TYR A 145 -6.90 -23.66 -5.60
N LEU A 146 -6.72 -22.35 -5.79
CA LEU A 146 -7.70 -21.32 -5.42
C LEU A 146 -8.73 -21.11 -6.54
N ARG A 147 -10.02 -21.29 -6.22
CA ARG A 147 -11.16 -21.21 -7.18
C ARG A 147 -11.32 -19.81 -7.78
N ASN A 148 -11.01 -18.77 -7.01
CA ASN A 148 -11.07 -17.37 -7.44
C ASN A 148 -9.70 -16.83 -7.90
N GLY A 149 -8.64 -17.66 -7.87
CA GLY A 149 -7.25 -17.24 -8.08
C GLY A 149 -6.57 -16.66 -6.84
N LEU A 150 -5.30 -16.28 -7.01
CA LEU A 150 -4.47 -15.62 -6.00
C LEU A 150 -4.33 -14.13 -6.35
N ASP A 151 -4.47 -13.25 -5.36
CA ASP A 151 -4.22 -11.82 -5.53
C ASP A 151 -2.72 -11.51 -5.57
N PRO A 152 -2.17 -10.97 -6.69
CA PRO A 152 -0.75 -10.62 -6.77
C PRO A 152 -0.36 -9.43 -5.87
N ASN A 153 -1.32 -8.70 -5.30
CA ASN A 153 -1.09 -7.61 -4.34
C ASN A 153 -1.84 -7.85 -3.02
N GLY A 154 -2.27 -9.08 -2.75
CA GLY A 154 -3.01 -9.43 -1.53
C GLY A 154 -2.11 -9.82 -0.36
N ARG A 155 -2.74 -10.08 0.79
CA ARG A 155 -2.04 -10.50 2.02
C ARG A 155 -1.44 -11.91 1.97
N PHE A 156 -1.79 -12.72 0.97
CA PHE A 156 -1.30 -14.09 0.82
C PHE A 156 -0.30 -14.20 -0.32
N GLU A 157 0.82 -14.87 -0.06
CA GLU A 157 1.90 -15.10 -1.02
C GLU A 157 2.23 -16.58 -1.15
N VAL A 158 2.83 -16.97 -2.27
CA VAL A 158 3.32 -18.33 -2.47
C VAL A 158 4.68 -18.54 -1.82
N SER A 159 4.84 -19.68 -1.17
CA SER A 159 6.14 -20.20 -0.75
C SER A 159 6.23 -21.69 -1.07
N ALA A 160 7.35 -22.32 -0.69
CA ALA A 160 7.55 -23.75 -0.83
C ALA A 160 8.60 -24.26 0.15
N PHE A 161 8.41 -25.49 0.62
CA PHE A 161 9.53 -26.28 1.11
C PHE A 161 10.36 -26.77 -0.07
N LEU A 162 11.68 -26.67 0.05
CA LEU A 162 12.64 -27.02 -0.99
C LEU A 162 13.33 -28.35 -0.66
N PRO A 163 13.74 -29.15 -1.67
CA PRO A 163 14.58 -30.32 -1.45
C PRO A 163 15.78 -30.00 -0.57
N SER A 164 16.10 -30.90 0.35
CA SER A 164 17.36 -30.82 1.09
C SER A 164 18.54 -31.04 0.14
N LYS A 165 19.74 -30.54 0.48
CA LYS A 165 20.97 -30.85 -0.30
C LYS A 165 21.20 -32.36 -0.43
N ARG A 166 20.73 -33.15 0.54
CA ARG A 166 20.78 -34.61 0.51
C ARG A 166 19.77 -35.16 -0.49
N SER A 167 18.47 -34.92 -0.30
CA SER A 167 17.43 -35.47 -1.20
C SER A 167 17.66 -35.04 -2.64
N TRP A 168 18.11 -33.80 -2.88
CA TRP A 168 18.52 -33.34 -4.21
C TRP A 168 19.67 -34.16 -4.81
N SER A 169 20.67 -34.54 -4.01
CA SER A 169 21.76 -35.44 -4.45
C SER A 169 21.26 -36.87 -4.69
N ASP A 170 20.23 -37.31 -3.95
CA ASP A 170 19.54 -38.58 -4.14
C ASP A 170 18.50 -38.54 -5.29
N GLY A 171 18.34 -37.39 -5.97
CA GLY A 171 17.54 -37.22 -7.21
C GLY A 171 16.25 -36.37 -7.08
N ASP A 172 15.90 -35.90 -5.89
CA ASP A 172 14.68 -35.13 -5.61
C ASP A 172 14.66 -33.77 -6.35
N ARG A 173 13.55 -33.47 -7.03
CA ARG A 173 13.28 -32.22 -7.75
C ARG A 173 11.89 -31.65 -7.42
N THR A 174 11.32 -32.09 -6.30
CA THR A 174 9.96 -31.75 -5.84
C THR A 174 9.97 -30.41 -5.12
N LEU A 175 9.16 -29.43 -5.54
CA LEU A 175 8.82 -28.28 -4.69
C LEU A 175 7.45 -28.53 -4.05
N HIS A 176 7.37 -28.43 -2.73
CA HIS A 176 6.12 -28.57 -1.97
C HIS A 176 5.54 -27.17 -1.73
N CYS A 177 4.61 -26.76 -2.60
CA CYS A 177 4.08 -25.40 -2.65
C CYS A 177 3.03 -25.13 -1.57
N ALA A 178 3.12 -23.94 -0.97
CA ALA A 178 2.20 -23.46 0.08
C ALA A 178 1.81 -21.99 -0.14
N LEU A 179 0.75 -21.57 0.55
CA LEU A 179 0.36 -20.18 0.73
C LEU A 179 0.66 -19.74 2.16
N GLN A 180 1.21 -18.53 2.31
CA GLN A 180 1.63 -17.94 3.58
C GLN A 180 1.11 -16.50 3.68
N GLN A 181 1.01 -15.94 4.90
CA GLN A 181 0.65 -14.53 5.12
C GLN A 181 1.86 -13.74 5.68
N PRO A 182 2.70 -13.13 4.82
CA PRO A 182 3.87 -12.37 5.27
C PRO A 182 3.52 -10.92 5.63
N GLY A 183 4.23 -10.37 6.60
CA GLY A 183 4.25 -8.93 6.90
C GLY A 183 5.27 -8.16 6.04
N PRO A 184 5.46 -6.85 6.29
CA PRO A 184 6.25 -5.96 5.42
C PRO A 184 7.71 -6.38 5.26
N VAL A 185 8.28 -7.04 6.28
CA VAL A 185 9.68 -7.53 6.32
C VAL A 185 9.80 -9.06 6.24
N GLY A 186 8.75 -9.76 5.79
CA GLY A 186 8.77 -11.19 5.53
C GLY A 186 8.60 -12.12 6.74
N GLN A 187 8.36 -11.59 7.95
CA GLN A 187 7.89 -12.39 9.09
C GLN A 187 6.50 -12.98 8.79
N LEU A 188 6.21 -14.18 9.31
CA LEU A 188 5.02 -14.95 8.97
C LEU A 188 3.92 -14.83 10.02
N TYR A 189 2.77 -14.29 9.62
CA TYR A 189 1.61 -14.09 10.49
C TYR A 189 0.66 -15.28 10.40
N ARG A 190 0.13 -15.70 11.54
CA ARG A 190 -0.85 -16.80 11.57
C ARG A 190 -2.21 -16.31 11.09
N PHE A 191 -2.83 -17.09 10.21
CA PHE A 191 -4.20 -16.90 9.75
C PHE A 191 -5.07 -18.10 10.16
N THR A 192 -6.38 -18.01 9.94
CA THR A 192 -7.35 -19.04 10.36
C THR A 192 -8.47 -19.12 9.33
N GLY A 193 -8.88 -20.34 8.98
CA GLY A 193 -9.65 -20.63 7.77
C GLY A 193 -8.73 -20.92 6.58
N LYS A 194 -9.29 -21.54 5.53
CA LYS A 194 -8.57 -21.82 4.27
C LYS A 194 -8.54 -20.59 3.38
N VAL A 195 -7.42 -20.31 2.72
CA VAL A 195 -7.20 -19.12 1.88
C VAL A 195 -8.28 -18.95 0.80
N ASP A 196 -8.72 -20.06 0.19
CA ASP A 196 -9.81 -20.10 -0.81
C ASP A 196 -11.19 -19.64 -0.27
N SER A 197 -11.34 -19.48 1.05
CA SER A 197 -12.55 -18.96 1.72
C SER A 197 -12.29 -17.67 2.51
N LEU A 198 -11.12 -17.05 2.35
CA LEU A 198 -10.73 -15.82 3.04
C LEU A 198 -10.66 -14.64 2.07
N ASP A 199 -10.93 -13.44 2.59
CA ASP A 199 -10.63 -12.18 1.92
C ASP A 199 -9.11 -12.08 1.72
N GLN A 200 -8.68 -11.75 0.50
CA GLN A 200 -7.27 -11.65 0.13
C GLN A 200 -6.73 -10.21 0.18
N SER A 201 -7.59 -9.20 0.40
CA SER A 201 -7.20 -7.79 0.46
C SER A 201 -6.03 -7.56 1.43
N ASP A 202 -4.97 -6.87 1.01
CA ASP A 202 -3.82 -6.52 1.88
C ASP A 202 -4.23 -5.39 2.84
N ILE A 203 -4.87 -5.79 3.95
CA ILE A 203 -5.29 -4.89 5.04
C ILE A 203 -4.73 -5.35 6.39
N TYR A 204 -4.80 -4.46 7.38
CA TYR A 204 -4.52 -4.67 8.80
C TYR A 204 -5.70 -4.14 9.63
N ASP A 205 -5.87 -4.66 10.84
CA ASP A 205 -6.90 -4.18 11.78
C ASP A 205 -6.71 -2.70 12.17
N VAL A 206 -7.83 -2.01 12.40
CA VAL A 206 -7.86 -0.59 12.82
C VAL A 206 -7.21 -0.41 14.18
N GLY A 207 -6.32 0.57 14.29
CA GLY A 207 -5.43 0.79 15.44
C GLY A 207 -4.09 0.05 15.37
N THR A 208 -3.82 -0.70 14.30
CA THR A 208 -2.48 -1.25 14.05
C THR A 208 -1.50 -0.14 13.65
N CYS A 209 -0.36 -0.05 14.33
CA CYS A 209 0.77 0.76 13.88
C CYS A 209 1.86 -0.13 13.28
N LEU A 210 2.26 0.11 12.02
CA LEU A 210 3.38 -0.59 11.39
C LEU A 210 4.68 0.13 11.74
N GLY A 211 5.64 -0.61 12.32
CA GLY A 211 6.91 -0.06 12.78
C GLY A 211 7.74 0.58 11.66
N ILE A 212 8.88 1.15 12.02
CA ILE A 212 9.80 1.79 11.08
C ILE A 212 11.24 1.27 11.22
N SER A 213 11.98 1.25 10.11
CA SER A 213 13.41 0.93 10.01
C SER A 213 14.03 1.81 8.92
N GLY A 214 14.98 2.69 9.26
CA GLY A 214 15.35 3.78 8.36
C GLY A 214 14.15 4.70 8.12
N SER A 215 13.75 4.86 6.86
CA SER A 215 12.49 5.49 6.43
C SER A 215 11.48 4.50 5.82
N ALA A 216 11.68 3.19 6.04
CA ALA A 216 10.86 2.11 5.49
C ALA A 216 9.98 1.42 6.55
N VAL A 217 8.87 0.83 6.11
CA VAL A 217 7.89 0.12 6.94
C VAL A 217 8.47 -1.19 7.50
N SER A 218 8.20 -1.49 8.77
CA SER A 218 8.52 -2.78 9.41
C SER A 218 7.27 -3.49 9.93
N SER A 219 7.44 -4.63 10.60
CA SER A 219 6.39 -5.34 11.33
C SER A 219 5.58 -4.44 12.28
N PRO A 220 4.33 -4.80 12.61
CA PRO A 220 3.51 -4.10 13.61
C PRO A 220 4.23 -3.88 14.95
N VAL A 221 3.90 -2.75 15.59
CA VAL A 221 4.39 -2.36 16.92
C VAL A 221 3.29 -1.64 17.68
N GLU A 222 3.40 -1.61 19.01
CA GLU A 222 2.66 -0.64 19.85
C GLU A 222 2.86 0.78 19.31
N CYS A 223 1.78 1.55 19.11
CA CYS A 223 1.86 2.93 18.60
C CYS A 223 2.66 3.87 19.51
N SER A 224 2.91 3.50 20.77
CA SER A 224 3.81 4.18 21.70
C SER A 224 5.31 3.97 21.41
N LYS A 225 5.65 3.15 20.41
CA LYS A 225 7.00 2.96 19.86
C LYS A 225 7.13 3.70 18.51
N PRO A 226 8.35 4.01 18.05
CA PRO A 226 8.58 4.56 16.72
C PRO A 226 8.00 3.68 15.60
N HIS A 227 7.11 4.26 14.81
CA HIS A 227 6.39 3.61 13.72
C HIS A 227 6.31 4.51 12.48
N SER A 228 5.90 3.95 11.34
CA SER A 228 5.84 4.64 10.03
C SER A 228 4.42 5.04 9.63
N VAL A 229 3.43 4.21 9.99
CA VAL A 229 2.03 4.40 9.63
C VAL A 229 1.10 3.79 10.68
N GLU A 230 -0.03 4.46 10.93
CA GLU A 230 -1.14 3.98 11.76
C GLU A 230 -2.39 3.76 10.91
N MET A 231 -3.09 2.64 11.15
CA MET A 231 -4.29 2.23 10.43
C MET A 231 -5.53 2.82 11.11
N THR A 232 -6.15 3.82 10.49
CA THR A 232 -7.31 4.55 11.07
C THR A 232 -8.65 4.06 10.56
N GLY A 233 -8.66 3.18 9.57
CA GLY A 233 -9.88 2.62 9.00
C GLY A 233 -9.64 1.49 7.99
N VAL A 234 -10.73 0.86 7.57
CA VAL A 234 -10.80 -0.08 6.45
C VAL A 234 -11.97 0.34 5.58
N ALA A 235 -11.68 0.84 4.38
CA ALA A 235 -12.70 1.22 3.40
C ALA A 235 -12.98 0.05 2.46
N ASP A 236 -14.25 -0.25 2.20
CA ASP A 236 -14.68 -1.31 1.29
C ASP A 236 -15.33 -0.71 0.04
N LEU A 237 -14.64 -0.83 -1.10
CA LEU A 237 -15.08 -0.26 -2.37
C LEU A 237 -16.34 -0.93 -2.94
N SER A 238 -16.69 -2.15 -2.49
CA SER A 238 -17.92 -2.81 -2.92
C SER A 238 -19.19 -2.11 -2.44
N GLN A 239 -19.11 -1.27 -1.40
CA GLN A 239 -20.22 -0.42 -0.95
C GLN A 239 -20.60 0.68 -1.97
N LYS A 240 -19.76 0.92 -2.98
CA LYS A 240 -19.93 1.98 -3.97
C LYS A 240 -19.84 1.51 -5.43
N PHE A 241 -19.08 0.45 -5.70
CA PHE A 241 -18.75 0.00 -7.05
C PHE A 241 -19.13 -1.48 -7.25
N GLU A 242 -20.33 -1.69 -7.78
CA GLU A 242 -20.84 -3.02 -8.15
C GLU A 242 -20.40 -3.43 -9.57
N ASP A 243 -20.40 -2.48 -10.52
CA ASP A 243 -20.18 -2.68 -11.96
C ASP A 243 -18.70 -2.86 -12.38
N GLY A 244 -17.95 -3.71 -11.67
CA GLY A 244 -16.56 -4.04 -12.01
C GLY A 244 -15.53 -3.04 -11.47
N HIS A 245 -14.29 -3.12 -11.98
CA HIS A 245 -13.15 -2.39 -11.41
C HIS A 245 -13.25 -0.88 -11.65
N PRO A 246 -13.31 -0.04 -10.59
CA PRO A 246 -13.34 1.41 -10.72
C PRO A 246 -11.96 1.99 -11.09
N ALA A 247 -11.95 2.96 -12.01
CA ALA A 247 -10.78 3.77 -12.31
C ALA A 247 -10.26 4.50 -11.06
N THR A 248 -8.94 4.71 -10.97
CA THR A 248 -8.24 5.24 -9.79
C THR A 248 -8.88 6.52 -9.26
N GLU A 249 -9.18 7.48 -10.13
CA GLU A 249 -9.76 8.78 -9.75
C GLU A 249 -11.15 8.64 -9.11
N LYS A 250 -11.88 7.56 -9.42
CA LYS A 250 -13.16 7.22 -8.78
C LYS A 250 -12.97 6.46 -7.47
N GLN A 251 -11.89 5.69 -7.33
CA GLN A 251 -11.50 5.17 -6.02
C GLN A 251 -11.15 6.33 -5.09
N ASP A 252 -10.32 7.28 -5.53
CA ASP A 252 -9.89 8.42 -4.71
C ASP A 252 -11.04 9.34 -4.29
N GLU A 253 -12.01 9.61 -5.18
CA GLU A 253 -13.23 10.38 -4.84
C GLU A 253 -14.05 9.74 -3.71
N PHE A 254 -14.12 8.40 -3.70
CA PHE A 254 -14.81 7.63 -2.65
C PHE A 254 -13.95 7.50 -1.38
N LEU A 255 -12.66 7.18 -1.53
CA LEU A 255 -11.73 6.90 -0.44
C LEU A 255 -11.36 8.16 0.35
N LEU A 256 -11.19 9.33 -0.30
CA LEU A 256 -11.01 10.60 0.39
C LEU A 256 -12.14 10.87 1.38
N THR A 257 -13.39 10.72 0.94
CA THR A 257 -14.57 10.95 1.77
C THR A 257 -14.66 9.92 2.90
N THR A 258 -14.52 8.64 2.55
CA THR A 258 -14.65 7.50 3.48
C THR A 258 -13.56 7.51 4.55
N CYS A 259 -12.29 7.74 4.16
CA CYS A 259 -11.16 7.75 5.08
C CYS A 259 -11.14 8.99 5.97
N GLN A 260 -11.64 10.15 5.52
CA GLN A 260 -11.84 11.30 6.42
C GLN A 260 -12.91 11.00 7.48
N GLU A 261 -13.96 10.26 7.13
CA GLU A 261 -15.03 9.87 8.06
C GLU A 261 -14.54 8.81 9.06
N GLN A 262 -13.85 7.77 8.60
CA GLN A 262 -13.23 6.79 9.48
C GLN A 262 -12.16 7.40 10.40
N LEU A 263 -11.35 8.36 9.91
CA LEU A 263 -10.42 9.13 10.76
C LEU A 263 -11.17 9.96 11.83
N ALA A 264 -12.33 10.53 11.50
CA ALA A 264 -13.12 11.30 12.46
C ALA A 264 -13.76 10.41 13.54
N ASP A 265 -14.25 9.23 13.16
CA ASP A 265 -14.78 8.23 14.10
C ASP A 265 -13.68 7.63 14.98
N TYR A 266 -12.47 7.43 14.43
CA TYR A 266 -11.32 6.84 15.13
C TYR A 266 -10.62 7.84 16.08
N ALA A 267 -10.38 9.07 15.63
CA ALA A 267 -9.52 10.05 16.32
C ALA A 267 -10.19 11.41 16.59
N GLY A 268 -11.50 11.53 16.41
CA GLY A 268 -12.31 12.66 16.89
C GLY A 268 -12.46 13.86 15.95
N GLY A 269 -11.88 13.83 14.75
CA GLY A 269 -12.10 14.88 13.75
C GLY A 269 -11.47 14.60 12.38
N LYS A 270 -12.10 15.07 11.29
CA LYS A 270 -11.67 14.82 9.91
C LYS A 270 -10.26 15.35 9.57
N ASN A 271 -9.79 16.36 10.33
CA ASN A 271 -8.52 17.06 10.08
C ASN A 271 -7.43 16.73 11.12
N VAL A 272 -7.71 15.85 12.10
CA VAL A 272 -6.82 15.62 13.27
C VAL A 272 -5.44 15.06 12.91
N ALA A 273 -5.29 14.50 11.71
CA ALA A 273 -4.00 14.15 11.12
C ALA A 273 -3.21 15.41 10.69
N GLU A 274 -3.81 16.27 9.86
CA GLU A 274 -3.20 17.51 9.35
C GLU A 274 -2.84 18.47 10.49
N ASP A 275 -3.73 18.63 11.48
CA ASP A 275 -3.52 19.42 12.69
C ASP A 275 -2.30 18.96 13.53
N LYS A 276 -1.82 17.73 13.31
CA LYS A 276 -0.66 17.11 13.97
C LYS A 276 0.54 16.91 13.05
N GLY A 277 0.48 17.36 11.79
CA GLY A 277 1.55 17.16 10.80
C GLY A 277 1.59 15.78 10.13
N LEU A 278 0.49 15.01 10.20
CA LEU A 278 0.33 13.73 9.51
C LEU A 278 -0.50 13.89 8.23
N SER A 279 -0.15 13.14 7.20
CA SER A 279 -0.94 12.99 5.98
C SER A 279 -1.90 11.80 6.09
N LEU A 280 -3.18 12.01 5.80
CA LEU A 280 -4.16 10.94 5.56
C LEU A 280 -4.01 10.41 4.12
N TYR A 281 -3.89 9.09 3.96
CA TYR A 281 -3.75 8.44 2.66
C TYR A 281 -4.37 7.02 2.66
N TRP A 282 -4.41 6.41 1.48
CA TRP A 282 -4.91 5.07 1.20
C TRP A 282 -4.10 4.48 0.05
N ASP A 283 -4.29 3.19 -0.23
CA ASP A 283 -3.89 2.58 -1.51
C ASP A 283 -5.11 2.39 -2.40
N ASN A 284 -4.91 2.15 -3.70
CA ASN A 284 -5.98 1.80 -4.63
C ASN A 284 -6.01 0.28 -4.88
N VAL A 285 -7.20 -0.29 -5.03
CA VAL A 285 -7.35 -1.69 -5.44
C VAL A 285 -6.96 -1.82 -6.90
N SER A 286 -5.96 -2.66 -7.19
CA SER A 286 -5.54 -2.97 -8.57
C SER A 286 -6.65 -3.70 -9.34
N LYS A 287 -6.54 -3.72 -10.67
CA LYS A 287 -7.51 -4.43 -11.52
C LYS A 287 -7.44 -5.95 -11.30
N GLU A 288 -6.24 -6.45 -11.09
CA GLU A 288 -5.90 -7.85 -10.88
C GLU A 288 -6.44 -8.32 -9.51
N SER A 289 -6.23 -7.52 -8.47
CA SER A 289 -6.81 -7.70 -7.12
C SER A 289 -8.34 -7.66 -7.17
N TRP A 290 -8.92 -6.75 -7.96
CA TRP A 290 -10.37 -6.68 -8.14
C TRP A 290 -10.94 -7.93 -8.82
N GLN A 291 -10.24 -8.51 -9.79
CA GLN A 291 -10.68 -9.69 -10.52
C GLN A 291 -10.78 -10.95 -9.66
N VAL A 292 -9.89 -11.12 -8.66
CA VAL A 292 -9.88 -12.29 -7.77
C VAL A 292 -10.71 -12.11 -6.49
N GLY A 293 -11.19 -10.89 -6.21
CA GLY A 293 -12.21 -10.64 -5.19
C GLY A 293 -11.86 -9.62 -4.10
N SER A 294 -10.64 -9.09 -4.07
CA SER A 294 -10.24 -8.09 -3.07
C SER A 294 -10.97 -6.76 -3.29
N ARG A 295 -11.49 -6.17 -2.21
CA ARG A 295 -12.34 -4.95 -2.24
C ARG A 295 -11.97 -3.90 -1.20
N LYS A 296 -11.05 -4.21 -0.29
CA LYS A 296 -10.76 -3.38 0.89
C LYS A 296 -9.37 -2.79 0.82
N VAL A 297 -9.23 -1.61 1.41
CA VAL A 297 -7.95 -0.90 1.60
C VAL A 297 -7.94 -0.26 2.99
N ASN A 298 -6.76 -0.11 3.59
CA ASN A 298 -6.65 0.69 4.82
C ASN A 298 -6.69 2.18 4.52
N CYS A 299 -7.42 2.90 5.37
CA CYS A 299 -7.22 4.33 5.61
C CYS A 299 -6.07 4.48 6.61
N LYS A 300 -5.10 5.33 6.27
CA LYS A 300 -3.77 5.35 6.90
C LYS A 300 -3.35 6.78 7.23
N VAL A 301 -2.66 6.97 8.35
CA VAL A 301 -1.97 8.24 8.66
C VAL A 301 -0.47 8.02 8.86
N ALA A 302 0.34 8.91 8.30
CA ALA A 302 1.80 8.84 8.37
C ALA A 302 2.43 10.24 8.24
N ALA A 303 3.70 10.35 8.63
CA ALA A 303 4.56 11.50 8.32
C ALA A 303 5.65 11.09 7.31
N THR A 304 6.24 12.07 6.61
CA THR A 304 7.30 11.86 5.62
C THR A 304 8.51 12.76 5.90
N LEU A 305 9.71 12.29 5.54
CA LEU A 305 10.94 13.09 5.60
C LEU A 305 11.09 13.97 4.34
N ASP A 306 11.82 15.09 4.46
CA ASP A 306 12.08 16.04 3.35
C ASP A 306 12.88 15.41 2.19
N ASP A 307 13.70 14.39 2.48
CA ASP A 307 14.46 13.62 1.48
C ASP A 307 13.72 12.36 0.98
N GLY A 308 12.56 12.06 1.56
CA GLY A 308 11.64 11.00 1.12
C GLY A 308 11.59 9.76 2.03
N GLY A 309 10.49 9.02 1.91
CA GLY A 309 10.16 7.92 2.82
C GLY A 309 9.46 8.41 4.08
N PHE A 310 9.18 7.48 4.99
CA PHE A 310 8.43 7.76 6.22
C PHE A 310 9.30 8.41 7.28
N ALA A 311 8.72 9.41 7.97
CA ALA A 311 9.28 9.99 9.18
C ALA A 311 8.82 9.16 10.41
N PRO A 312 9.70 8.88 11.39
CA PRO A 312 9.30 8.15 12.59
C PRO A 312 8.27 8.91 13.43
N VAL A 313 7.09 8.34 13.60
CA VAL A 313 6.02 8.83 14.50
C VAL A 313 6.07 8.04 15.81
N THR A 314 5.80 8.69 16.95
CA THR A 314 5.65 8.04 18.25
C THR A 314 4.42 8.58 18.97
N GLY A 315 3.52 7.70 19.41
CA GLY A 315 2.17 8.04 19.88
C GLY A 315 1.12 7.86 18.78
N SER A 316 -0.10 7.46 19.16
CA SER A 316 -1.24 7.30 18.23
C SER A 316 -1.86 8.66 17.90
N VAL A 317 -2.38 8.82 16.68
CA VAL A 317 -3.16 9.97 16.22
C VAL A 317 -4.41 10.25 17.08
N THR A 318 -4.85 9.28 17.89
CA THR A 318 -5.91 9.48 18.90
C THR A 318 -5.45 10.33 20.10
N GLY A 319 -4.14 10.43 20.36
CA GLY A 319 -3.55 11.11 21.53
C GLY A 319 -2.49 12.15 21.16
N GLU A 320 -1.53 12.36 22.07
CA GLU A 320 -0.32 13.15 21.78
C GLU A 320 0.65 12.33 20.93
N ILE A 321 1.31 12.99 19.96
CA ILE A 321 2.33 12.37 19.10
C ILE A 321 3.60 13.22 19.06
N SER A 322 4.72 12.60 18.70
CA SER A 322 5.91 13.28 18.18
C SER A 322 6.30 12.71 16.82
N ILE A 323 6.88 13.56 15.97
CA ILE A 323 7.39 13.23 14.64
C ILE A 323 8.90 13.54 14.64
N SER A 324 9.72 12.63 14.16
CA SER A 324 11.17 12.79 14.01
C SER A 324 11.51 13.35 12.63
N ASP A 325 12.37 14.37 12.58
CA ASP A 325 12.97 14.92 11.36
C ASP A 325 14.14 14.07 10.82
N GLN A 326 14.53 13.03 11.55
CA GLN A 326 15.59 12.08 11.19
C GLN A 326 15.01 10.66 10.99
N PRO A 327 15.60 9.83 10.09
CA PRO A 327 15.26 8.42 9.97
C PRO A 327 15.40 7.62 11.28
N ALA A 328 14.63 6.53 11.41
CA ALA A 328 14.80 5.61 12.52
C ALA A 328 16.07 4.74 12.35
N PRO A 329 16.63 4.20 13.44
CA PRO A 329 17.67 3.17 13.35
C PRO A 329 17.22 1.99 12.47
N GLU A 330 18.11 1.54 11.59
CA GLU A 330 17.86 0.35 10.76
C GLU A 330 17.77 -0.92 11.62
N LYS A 331 16.92 -1.85 11.18
CA LYS A 331 16.71 -3.16 11.80
C LYS A 331 16.92 -4.23 10.72
N THR A 332 17.75 -5.24 11.01
CA THR A 332 17.91 -6.40 10.13
C THR A 332 16.58 -7.17 10.04
N PRO A 333 16.00 -7.38 8.84
CA PRO A 333 14.84 -8.24 8.68
C PRO A 333 15.12 -9.69 9.11
N GLN A 334 14.11 -10.36 9.65
CA GLN A 334 14.09 -11.82 9.84
C GLN A 334 12.93 -12.42 9.03
N PRO A 335 13.14 -12.79 7.76
CA PRO A 335 12.10 -13.37 6.92
C PRO A 335 11.91 -14.85 7.25
N GLY A 336 10.66 -15.31 7.30
CA GLY A 336 10.34 -16.73 7.49
C GLY A 336 10.25 -17.20 8.94
N VAL A 337 10.68 -16.39 9.92
CA VAL A 337 10.36 -16.66 11.33
C VAL A 337 8.87 -16.36 11.58
N PRO A 338 8.21 -17.08 12.49
CA PRO A 338 6.87 -16.72 12.94
C PRO A 338 6.84 -15.32 13.56
N ALA A 339 5.80 -14.56 13.28
CA ALA A 339 5.56 -13.29 13.93
C ALA A 339 4.87 -13.47 15.30
N ASP A 340 5.12 -12.52 16.19
CA ASP A 340 4.25 -12.26 17.34
C ASP A 340 2.97 -11.53 16.88
N GLY A 341 1.82 -11.95 17.41
CA GLY A 341 0.51 -11.34 17.13
C GLY A 341 -0.20 -11.85 15.88
N GLN A 342 -1.05 -10.99 15.30
CA GLN A 342 -1.88 -11.23 14.12
C GLN A 342 -1.78 -10.04 13.13
N ARG A 343 -2.40 -10.18 11.96
CA ARG A 343 -2.33 -9.25 10.83
C ARG A 343 -3.65 -9.22 10.07
#